data_AF-A0A8J2PEW8-F1
#
_entry.id   AF-A0A8J2PEW8-F1
#
_cell.length_a   1.000
_cell.length_b   1.000
_cell.length_c   1.000
_cell.angle_alpha   90.00
_cell.angle_beta   90.00
_cell.angle_gamma   90.00
#
_symmetry.space_group_name_H-M   'P 1'
#
loop_
_entity.id
_entity.type
_entity.pdbx_description
1 polymer ?
#
loop_
_entity_poly.entity_id
_entity_poly.type
_entity_poly.pdbx_seq_one_letter_code
_entity_poly.pdbx_strand_id
1 'polypeptide(L)'
;MRIERPGYQGLSSEFIQAGQELGLPHTDLNGYYTKGIDYIYYPIRRGSRDAVFNAFIKPARRRPNLTIFKFAHVNKILFKDGNVAHGVVFDRHGEQRTVYAT
;
A
#
# COMPACT_ATOMS: atom_id res chain seq x y z
N MET A 1 -4.39 -6.36 1.95
CA MET A 1 -3.80 -5.57 3.05
C MET A 1 -4.67 -5.75 4.28
N ARG A 2 -4.10 -5.91 5.47
CA ARG A 2 -4.88 -6.07 6.70
C ARG A 2 -4.96 -4.73 7.42
N ILE A 3 -6.18 -4.33 7.79
CA ILE A 3 -6.48 -3.10 8.51
C ILE A 3 -6.92 -3.49 9.94
N GLU A 4 -6.22 -2.97 10.94
CA GLU A 4 -6.44 -3.30 12.35
C GLU A 4 -6.30 -2.05 13.22
N ARG A 5 -6.92 -2.08 14.40
CA ARG A 5 -6.58 -1.16 15.49
C ARG A 5 -5.25 -1.61 16.12
N PRO A 6 -4.40 -0.67 16.57
CA PRO A 6 -3.18 -1.03 17.29
C PRO A 6 -3.55 -1.69 18.62
N GLY A 7 -2.66 -2.53 19.15
CA GLY A 7 -2.88 -3.21 20.43
C GLY A 7 -2.98 -2.25 21.62
N TYR A 8 -2.21 -1.16 21.58
CA TYR A 8 -2.30 -0.06 22.53
C TYR A 8 -2.98 1.15 21.87
N GLN A 9 -4.05 1.64 22.47
CA GLN A 9 -4.89 2.72 21.92
C GLN A 9 -4.94 3.96 22.83
N GLY A 10 -4.16 3.98 23.93
CA GLY A 10 -4.16 5.10 24.87
C GLY A 10 -5.57 5.46 25.34
N LEU A 11 -5.93 6.73 25.22
CA LEU A 11 -7.22 7.30 25.64
C LEU A 11 -8.31 7.24 24.54
N SER A 12 -8.15 6.46 23.47
CA SER A 12 -9.08 6.49 22.34
C SER A 12 -10.54 6.25 22.74
N SER A 13 -10.81 5.36 23.70
CA SER A 13 -12.16 5.11 24.22
C SER A 13 -12.78 6.36 24.85
N GLU A 14 -12.01 7.05 25.69
CA GLU A 14 -12.41 8.25 26.40
C GLU A 14 -12.64 9.42 25.43
N PHE A 15 -11.81 9.54 24.39
CA PHE A 15 -12.02 10.53 23.32
C PHE A 15 -13.28 10.26 22.50
N ILE A 16 -13.58 8.99 22.19
CA ILE A 16 -14.83 8.64 21.51
C ILE A 16 -16.02 8.99 22.39
N GLN A 17 -15.99 8.64 23.67
CA GLN A 17 -17.05 8.97 24.62
C GLN A 17 -17.26 10.49 24.73
N ALA A 18 -16.19 11.27 24.92
CA ALA A 18 -16.27 12.73 24.97
C ALA A 18 -16.82 13.32 23.65
N GLY A 19 -16.46 12.74 22.51
CA GLY A 19 -17.03 13.13 21.22
C GLY A 19 -18.53 12.88 21.13
N GLN A 20 -19.00 11.75 21.66
CA GLN A 20 -20.43 11.42 21.73
C GLN A 20 -21.18 12.36 22.67
N GLU A 21 -20.60 12.74 23.81
CA GLU A 21 -21.16 13.74 24.73
C GLU A 21 -21.29 15.13 24.07
N LEU A 22 -20.43 15.44 23.11
CA LEU A 22 -20.51 16.64 22.27
C LEU A 22 -21.46 16.50 21.06
N GLY A 23 -22.15 15.37 20.93
CA GLY A 23 -23.11 15.10 19.86
C GLY A 23 -22.51 14.59 18.55
N LEU A 24 -21.24 14.17 18.54
CA LEU A 24 -20.65 13.49 17.37
C LEU A 24 -21.09 12.01 17.37
N PRO A 25 -21.67 11.50 16.27
CA PRO A 25 -22.00 10.09 16.17
C PRO A 25 -20.71 9.25 16.05
N HIS A 26 -20.73 8.04 16.62
CA HIS A 26 -19.67 7.06 16.40
C HIS A 26 -19.88 6.37 15.03
N THR A 27 -18.96 6.58 14.08
CA THR A 27 -19.14 6.17 12.68
C THR A 27 -17.87 5.64 12.05
N ASP A 28 -17.95 4.67 11.14
CA ASP A 28 -16.79 4.19 10.38
C ASP A 28 -16.19 5.29 9.49
N LEU A 29 -14.97 5.71 9.82
CA LEU A 29 -14.23 6.77 9.10
C LEU A 29 -13.78 6.35 7.69
N ASN A 30 -13.82 5.06 7.35
CA ASN A 30 -13.51 4.54 6.01
C ASN A 30 -14.77 4.27 5.18
N GLY A 31 -15.95 4.45 5.77
CA GLY A 31 -17.24 4.28 5.10
C GLY A 31 -17.62 5.49 4.25
N TYR A 32 -18.91 5.58 3.92
CA TYR A 32 -19.48 6.78 3.33
C TYR A 32 -19.25 7.99 4.26
N TYR A 33 -18.87 9.13 3.68
CA TYR A 33 -18.51 10.31 4.47
C TYR A 33 -19.66 10.74 5.38
N THR A 34 -19.45 10.54 6.67
CA THR A 34 -20.36 10.93 7.73
C THR A 34 -19.51 11.67 8.76
N LYS A 35 -19.91 12.89 9.13
CA LYS A 35 -19.23 13.60 10.21
C LYS A 35 -19.44 12.82 11.50
N GLY A 36 -18.36 12.33 12.10
CA GLY A 36 -18.42 11.52 13.31
C GLY A 36 -17.02 11.27 13.88
N ILE A 37 -16.96 10.37 14.85
CA ILE A 37 -15.74 9.99 15.57
C ILE A 37 -15.60 8.47 15.62
N ASP A 38 -14.38 7.93 15.61
CA ASP A 38 -14.09 6.49 15.76
C ASP A 38 -12.62 6.30 16.13
N TYR A 39 -12.23 5.06 16.38
CA TYR A 39 -10.85 4.62 16.42
C TYR A 39 -10.17 4.84 15.06
N ILE A 40 -8.85 5.07 15.12
CA ILE A 40 -8.02 5.08 13.93
C ILE A 40 -7.53 3.66 13.65
N TYR A 41 -7.75 3.21 12.42
CA TYR A 41 -7.28 1.93 11.93
C TYR A 41 -6.04 2.10 11.07
N TYR A 42 -5.14 1.13 11.10
CA TYR A 42 -3.87 1.18 10.39
C TYR A 42 -3.63 -0.10 9.59
N PRO A 43 -2.82 -0.04 8.52
CA PRO A 43 -2.35 -1.23 7.81
C PRO A 43 -1.33 -1.98 8.68
N ILE A 44 -1.83 -2.79 9.62
CA ILE A 44 -1.07 -3.56 10.61
C ILE A 44 -1.45 -5.02 10.51
N ARG A 45 -0.46 -5.89 10.74
CA ARG A 45 -0.65 -7.33 10.88
C ARG A 45 0.33 -7.83 11.93
N ARG A 46 -0.20 -8.37 13.03
CA ARG A 46 0.62 -8.89 14.15
C ARG A 46 1.58 -7.83 14.72
N GLY A 47 1.07 -6.61 14.95
CA GLY A 47 1.85 -5.51 15.53
C GLY A 47 2.91 -4.88 14.61
N SER A 48 3.05 -5.36 13.37
CA SER A 48 3.96 -4.78 12.38
C SER A 48 3.19 -4.16 11.21
N ARG A 49 3.79 -3.16 10.55
CA ARG A 49 3.22 -2.55 9.34
C ARG A 49 3.01 -3.59 8.24
N ASP A 50 1.78 -3.74 7.76
CA ASP A 50 1.43 -4.59 6.62
C ASP A 50 1.64 -3.83 5.30
N ALA A 51 2.91 -3.60 4.95
CA ALA A 51 3.29 -2.87 3.74
C ALA A 51 2.76 -3.52 2.45
N VAL A 52 2.71 -2.76 1.36
CA VAL A 52 2.20 -3.19 0.04
C VAL A 52 2.86 -4.50 -0.43
N PHE A 53 4.17 -4.66 -0.26
CA PHE A 53 4.86 -5.92 -0.57
C PHE A 53 4.29 -7.10 0.22
N ASN A 54 4.10 -6.97 1.54
CA ASN A 54 3.56 -8.05 2.39
C ASN A 54 2.10 -8.38 2.04
N ALA A 55 1.32 -7.35 1.68
CA ALA A 55 -0.08 -7.48 1.38
C ALA A 55 -0.35 -8.14 0.01
N PHE A 56 0.44 -7.80 -1.02
CA PHE A 56 0.11 -8.13 -2.40
C PHE A 56 1.18 -8.98 -3.11
N ILE A 57 2.46 -8.63 -2.95
CA ILE A 57 3.55 -9.28 -3.69
C ILE A 57 4.01 -10.58 -3.01
N LYS A 58 4.22 -10.56 -1.70
CA LYS A 58 4.69 -11.71 -0.92
C LYS A 58 3.82 -12.95 -1.08
N PRO A 59 2.47 -12.86 -1.11
CA PRO A 59 1.61 -14.01 -1.37
C PRO A 59 1.67 -14.50 -2.83
N ALA A 60 1.85 -13.59 -3.79
CA ALA A 60 1.84 -13.91 -5.22
C ALA A 60 3.22 -14.28 -5.81
N ARG A 61 4.32 -14.05 -5.09
CA ARG A 61 5.71 -14.17 -5.58
C ARG A 61 6.14 -15.51 -6.19
N ARG A 62 5.34 -16.57 -6.02
CA ARG A 62 5.58 -17.90 -6.57
C ARG A 62 4.80 -18.20 -7.85
N ARG A 63 3.94 -17.28 -8.30
CA ARG A 63 3.18 -17.46 -9.54
C ARG A 63 4.15 -17.45 -10.73
N PRO A 64 4.04 -18.39 -11.67
CA PRO A 64 4.99 -18.51 -12.78
C PRO A 64 4.95 -17.33 -13.74
N ASN A 65 3.84 -16.59 -13.78
CA ASN A 65 3.66 -15.40 -14.62
C ASN A 65 4.07 -14.08 -13.92
N LEU A 66 4.73 -14.13 -12.74
CA LEU A 66 5.22 -12.95 -12.03
C LEU A 66 6.73 -13.04 -11.83
N THR A 67 7.47 -12.16 -12.51
CA THR A 67 8.91 -12.02 -12.34
C THR A 67 9.21 -10.75 -11.53
N ILE A 68 10.06 -10.85 -10.51
CA ILE A 68 10.41 -9.73 -9.63
C ILE A 68 11.93 -9.51 -9.68
N PHE A 69 12.35 -8.37 -10.22
CA PHE A 69 13.74 -7.93 -10.18
C PHE A 69 13.95 -6.97 -9.01
N LYS A 70 14.81 -7.36 -8.05
CA LYS A 70 15.31 -6.45 -7.00
C LYS A 70 16.53 -5.70 -7.50
N PHE A 71 16.77 -4.52 -6.93
CA PHE A 71 17.91 -3.66 -7.24
C PHE A 71 17.98 -3.28 -8.73
N ALA A 72 16.81 -3.08 -9.35
CA ALA A 72 16.65 -2.73 -10.75
C ALA A 72 16.11 -1.29 -10.85
N HIS A 73 16.99 -0.31 -11.11
CA HIS A 73 16.57 1.07 -11.25
C HIS A 73 16.28 1.38 -12.72
N VAL A 74 15.02 1.62 -13.06
CA VAL A 74 14.62 1.99 -14.42
C VAL A 74 15.10 3.41 -14.70
N ASN A 75 15.86 3.59 -15.78
CA ASN A 75 16.48 4.87 -16.13
C ASN A 75 16.05 5.41 -17.50
N LYS A 76 15.43 4.57 -18.36
CA LYS A 76 14.94 5.00 -19.68
C LYS A 76 13.72 4.20 -20.13
N ILE A 77 12.77 4.88 -20.75
CA ILE A 77 11.63 4.28 -21.47
C ILE A 77 11.97 4.18 -22.96
N LEU A 78 11.65 3.05 -23.58
CA LEU A 78 11.82 2.82 -25.02
C LEU A 78 10.50 3.01 -25.75
N PHE A 79 10.53 3.78 -26.84
CA PHE A 79 9.36 4.10 -27.66
C PHE A 79 9.51 3.56 -29.08
N LYS A 80 8.40 3.08 -29.64
CA LYS A 80 8.25 2.64 -31.03
C LYS A 80 7.15 3.48 -31.70
N ASP A 81 7.26 3.70 -33.00
CA ASP A 81 6.22 4.32 -33.84
C ASP A 81 5.68 5.64 -33.23
N GLY A 82 6.59 6.52 -32.81
CA GLY A 82 6.26 7.76 -32.11
C GLY A 82 6.18 7.57 -30.59
N ASN A 83 4.97 7.63 -30.03
CA ASN A 83 4.73 7.71 -28.58
C ASN A 83 4.26 6.39 -27.95
N VAL A 84 4.50 5.24 -28.59
CA VAL A 84 4.13 3.93 -28.02
C VAL A 84 5.29 3.37 -27.20
N ALA A 85 5.17 3.38 -25.87
CA ALA A 85 6.15 2.76 -24.99
C ALA A 85 6.11 1.23 -25.15
N HIS A 86 7.26 0.60 -25.41
CA HIS A 86 7.35 -0.85 -25.66
C HIS A 86 8.43 -1.56 -24.82
N GLY A 87 9.09 -0.84 -23.91
CA GLY A 87 10.11 -1.42 -23.05
C GLY A 87 10.78 -0.40 -22.14
N VAL A 88 11.65 -0.90 -21.28
CA VAL A 88 12.46 -0.09 -20.39
C VAL A 88 13.90 -0.58 -20.33
N VAL A 89 14.80 0.35 -20.10
CA VAL A 89 16.19 0.08 -19.73
C VAL A 89 16.33 0.34 -18.23
N PHE A 90 17.02 -0.56 -17.53
CA PHE A 90 17.27 -0.45 -16.11
C PHE A 90 18.68 -0.94 -15.76
N ASP A 91 19.26 -0.35 -14.72
CA ASP A 91 20.52 -0.82 -14.16
C ASP A 91 20.25 -1.81 -13.03
N ARG A 92 20.95 -2.95 -13.05
CA ARG A 92 20.86 -3.96 -12.00
C ARG A 92 22.22 -4.58 -11.75
N HIS A 93 22.70 -4.44 -10.51
CA HIS A 93 24.02 -4.94 -10.09
C HIS A 93 25.18 -4.39 -10.93
N GLY A 94 25.10 -3.12 -11.36
CA GLY A 94 26.12 -2.46 -12.18
C GLY A 94 26.02 -2.75 -13.68
N GLU A 95 25.09 -3.60 -14.10
CA GLU A 95 24.84 -3.90 -15.51
C GLU A 95 23.55 -3.27 -16.00
N GLN A 96 23.62 -2.64 -17.16
CA GLN A 96 22.44 -2.15 -17.86
C GLN A 96 21.73 -3.32 -18.56
N ARG A 97 20.41 -3.38 -18.41
CA ARG A 97 19.55 -4.42 -19.00
C ARG A 97 18.32 -3.81 -19.62
N THR A 98 17.78 -4.49 -20.63
CA THR A 98 16.56 -4.09 -21.34
C THR A 98 15.51 -5.17 -21.24
N VAL A 99 14.26 -4.77 -20.99
CA VAL A 99 13.09 -5.63 -21.07
C VAL A 99 12.01 -4.97 -21.91
N TYR A 100 11.25 -5.79 -22.63
CA TYR A 100 10.19 -5.35 -23.53
C TYR A 100 8.82 -5.71 -22.96
N ALA A 101 7.85 -4.83 -23.20
CA ALA A 101 6.45 -5.11 -23.01
C ALA A 101 5.86 -5.42 -24.40
N THR A 102 5.53 -6.69 -24.61
CA THR A 102 4.81 -7.19 -25.81
C THR A 102 3.32 -7.04 -25.67
#